data_AF-A0A7C0WW48-F1
#
_entry.id   AF-A0A7C0WW48-F1
#
_cell.length_a   1.000
_cell.length_b   1.000
_cell.length_c   1.000
_cell.angle_alpha   90.00
_cell.angle_beta   90.00
_cell.angle_gamma   90.00
#
_symmetry.space_group_name_H-M   'P 1'
#
loop_
_entity.id
_entity.type
_entity.pdbx_description
1 polymer ?
#
loop_
_entity_poly.entity_id
_entity_poly.type
_entity_poly.pdbx_seq_one_letter_code
_entity_poly.pdbx_strand_id
1 'polypeptide(L)' 'VDLIIIAIGQRPNPLIPQTVKGLKTTKWGTIEVDENGRTSIDRVWAGGDIATGAATVIAAMGAGKRAAADIHKYLKTGE' A
#
# COMPACT_ATOMS: atom_id res chain seq x y z
N VAL A 1 -10.30 -33.91 16.05
CA VAL A 1 -9.85 -32.50 16.01
C VAL A 1 -10.99 -31.66 16.52
N ASP A 2 -10.75 -30.92 17.61
CA ASP A 2 -11.79 -30.16 18.29
C ASP A 2 -11.71 -28.65 17.98
N LEU A 3 -10.56 -28.19 17.46
CA LEU A 3 -10.31 -26.82 16.99
C LEU A 3 -9.29 -26.82 15.85
N ILE A 4 -9.50 -25.95 14.86
CA ILE A 4 -8.55 -25.67 13.78
C ILE A 4 -8.33 -24.16 13.71
N ILE A 5 -7.06 -23.73 13.71
CA ILE A 5 -6.66 -22.32 13.53
C ILE A 5 -5.83 -22.24 12.25
N ILE A 6 -6.30 -21.48 11.27
CA ILE A 6 -5.60 -21.27 9.99
C ILE A 6 -4.78 -19.99 10.09
N ALA A 7 -3.46 -20.13 10.16
CA ALA A 7 -2.50 -19.02 10.28
C ALA A 7 -1.47 -19.01 9.14
N ILE A 8 -1.90 -19.30 7.91
CA ILE A 8 -1.03 -19.39 6.71
C ILE A 8 -0.78 -18.03 6.03
N GLY A 9 -1.11 -16.94 6.72
CA GLY A 9 -0.98 -15.57 6.21
C GLY A 9 -2.27 -14.98 5.65
N GLN A 10 -2.14 -13.79 5.09
CA GLN A 10 -3.23 -12.93 4.65
C GLN A 10 -2.93 -12.32 3.27
N ARG A 11 -3.97 -11.81 2.60
CA ARG A 11 -3.85 -11.15 1.31
C ARG A 11 -4.57 -9.79 1.32
N PRO A 12 -4.16 -8.84 0.46
CA PRO A 12 -4.90 -7.60 0.26
C PRO A 12 -6.37 -7.82 -0.09
N ASN A 13 -7.24 -6.93 0.40
CA ASN A 13 -8.67 -6.95 0.05
C ASN A 13 -8.86 -6.48 -1.41
N PRO A 14 -9.47 -7.28 -2.30
CA PRO A 14 -9.60 -6.94 -3.72
C PRO A 14 -10.62 -5.82 -4.00
N LEU A 15 -11.48 -5.46 -3.03
CA LEU A 15 -12.55 -4.50 -3.27
C LEU A 15 -12.04 -3.13 -3.72
N ILE A 16 -10.98 -2.61 -3.08
CA ILE A 16 -10.41 -1.31 -3.44
C ILE A 16 -9.86 -1.29 -4.86
N PRO A 17 -8.94 -2.19 -5.28
CA PRO A 17 -8.43 -2.17 -6.64
C PRO A 17 -9.49 -2.50 -7.71
N GLN A 18 -10.56 -3.22 -7.36
CA GLN A 18 -11.67 -3.48 -8.29
C GLN A 18 -12.61 -2.28 -8.47
N THR A 19 -12.76 -1.44 -7.44
CA THR A 19 -13.71 -0.31 -7.45
C THR A 19 -13.04 1.01 -7.81
N VAL A 20 -11.72 1.13 -7.64
CA VAL A 20 -10.97 2.34 -7.95
C VAL A 20 -10.35 2.23 -9.34
N LYS A 21 -10.98 2.89 -10.33
CA LYS A 21 -10.52 2.90 -11.72
C LYS A 21 -9.11 3.48 -11.82
N GLY A 22 -8.22 2.76 -12.52
CA GLY A 22 -6.86 3.21 -12.80
C GLY A 22 -5.84 2.92 -11.69
N LEU A 23 -6.24 2.29 -10.58
CA LEU A 23 -5.33 1.83 -9.54
C LEU A 23 -4.63 0.55 -10.00
N LYS A 24 -3.33 0.62 -10.24
CA LYS A 24 -2.51 -0.54 -10.62
C LYS A 24 -2.15 -1.36 -9.37
N THR A 25 -2.18 -2.68 -9.53
CA THR A 25 -1.77 -3.63 -8.51
C THR A 25 -0.72 -4.57 -9.07
N THR A 26 0.16 -5.05 -8.19
CA THR A 26 1.08 -6.12 -8.50
C THR A 26 0.33 -7.45 -8.69
N LYS A 27 1.02 -8.48 -9.18
CA LYS A 27 0.48 -9.85 -9.26
C LYS A 27 0.04 -10.44 -7.92
N TRP A 28 0.44 -9.84 -6.80
CA TRP A 28 0.11 -10.28 -5.44
C TRP A 28 -1.08 -9.52 -4.84
N GLY A 29 -1.70 -8.60 -5.60
CA GLY A 29 -2.82 -7.78 -5.15
C GLY A 29 -2.43 -6.58 -4.27
N THR A 30 -1.13 -6.38 -4.01
CA THR A 30 -0.63 -5.15 -3.39
C THR A 30 -0.72 -4.00 -4.39
N ILE A 31 -0.83 -2.77 -3.88
CA ILE A 31 -0.82 -1.57 -4.72
C ILE A 31 0.58 -1.36 -5.26
N GLU A 32 0.68 -1.13 -6.56
CA GLU A 32 1.94 -0.76 -7.20
C GLU A 32 2.30 0.68 -6.82
N VAL A 33 3.49 0.88 -6.26
CA VAL A 33 3.97 2.19 -5.82
C VAL A 33 5.42 2.44 -6.22
N ASP A 34 5.80 3.71 -6.33
CA ASP A 34 7.19 4.14 -6.44
C ASP A 34 7.92 4.19 -5.06
N GLU A 35 9.15 4.67 -5.05
CA GLU A 35 10.00 4.80 -3.84
C GLU A 35 9.43 5.76 -2.77
N ASN A 36 8.60 6.72 -3.19
CA ASN A 36 7.94 7.69 -2.33
C ASN A 36 6.53 7.24 -1.91
N GLY A 37 6.05 6.12 -2.44
CA GLY A 37 4.73 5.57 -2.16
C GLY A 37 3.63 6.09 -3.09
N ARG A 38 3.97 6.80 -4.18
CA ARG A 38 2.96 7.26 -5.16
C ARG A 38 2.38 6.07 -5.90
N THR A 39 1.07 6.06 -6.06
CA THR A 39 0.37 5.05 -6.86
C THR A 39 0.29 5.48 -8.32
N SER A 40 -0.37 4.66 -9.15
CA SER A 40 -0.71 5.03 -10.53
C SER A 40 -1.78 6.13 -10.67
N ILE A 41 -2.41 6.55 -9.56
CA ILE A 41 -3.41 7.61 -9.52
C ILE A 41 -2.77 8.88 -8.97
N ASP A 42 -2.91 9.99 -9.69
CA ASP A 42 -2.45 11.30 -9.23
C ASP A 42 -3.05 11.63 -7.86
N ARG A 43 -2.23 12.17 -6.96
CA ARG A 43 -2.61 12.55 -5.59
C ARG A 43 -3.00 11.37 -4.69
N VAL A 44 -2.62 10.14 -5.03
CA VAL A 44 -2.89 8.96 -4.20
C VAL A 44 -1.58 8.24 -3.88
N TRP A 45 -1.37 7.97 -2.59
CA TRP A 45 -0.22 7.25 -2.05
C TRP A 45 -0.64 6.00 -1.29
N ALA A 46 0.26 5.03 -1.18
CA ALA A 46 0.09 3.83 -0.35
C ALA A 46 1.39 3.47 0.38
N GLY A 47 1.27 2.86 1.56
CA GLY A 47 2.40 2.45 2.38
C GLY A 47 2.04 1.34 3.36
N GLY A 48 3.05 0.64 3.89
CA GLY A 48 2.86 -0.56 4.71
C GLY A 48 2.54 -1.80 3.88
N ASP A 49 1.97 -2.82 4.53
CA ASP A 49 1.76 -4.14 3.93
C ASP A 49 0.96 -4.12 2.61
N ILE A 50 0.09 -3.12 2.42
CA ILE A 50 -0.68 -2.96 1.19
C ILE A 50 0.20 -2.59 -0.01
N ALA A 51 1.38 -2.01 0.21
CA ALA A 51 2.35 -1.64 -0.82
C ALA A 51 3.52 -2.63 -0.87
N THR A 52 4.03 -3.07 0.29
CA THR A 52 5.24 -3.91 0.37
C THR A 52 4.97 -5.41 0.47
N GLY A 53 3.73 -5.81 0.73
CA GLY A 53 3.41 -7.16 1.23
C GLY A 53 3.70 -7.30 2.73
N ALA A 54 3.26 -8.42 3.32
CA ALA A 54 3.37 -8.67 4.76
C ALA A 54 4.80 -8.44 5.28
N ALA A 55 4.97 -7.44 6.13
CA ALA A 55 6.27 -7.00 6.61
C ALA A 55 6.23 -6.73 8.13
N THR A 56 7.07 -5.81 8.59
CA THR A 56 7.16 -5.42 10.00
C THR A 56 6.53 -4.05 10.24
N VAL A 57 6.11 -3.80 11.48
CA VAL A 57 5.55 -2.50 11.89
C VAL A 57 6.52 -1.35 11.60
N ILE A 58 7.83 -1.55 11.78
CA ILE A 58 8.83 -0.51 11.52
C ILE A 58 8.95 -0.18 10.02
N ALA A 59 8.81 -1.19 9.15
CA ALA A 59 8.80 -0.97 7.70
C ALA A 59 7.55 -0.19 7.28
N ALA A 60 6.38 -0.51 7.84
CA ALA A 60 5.14 0.21 7.60
C ALA A 60 5.21 1.67 8.08
N MET A 61 5.75 1.90 9.28
CA MET A 61 6.00 3.25 9.79
C MET A 61 6.96 4.04 8.89
N GLY A 62 8.03 3.41 8.41
CA GLY A 62 8.98 4.03 7.49
C GLY A 62 8.33 4.40 6.14
N ALA A 63 7.50 3.52 5.58
CA ALA A 63 6.73 3.79 4.37
C ALA A 63 5.77 4.97 4.56
N GLY A 64 5.03 5.00 5.68
CA GLY A 64 4.14 6.11 6.01
C GLY A 64 4.87 7.45 6.13
N LYS A 65 6.05 7.47 6.76
CA LYS A 65 6.87 8.69 6.89
C LYS A 65 7.36 9.20 5.53
N ARG A 66 7.78 8.30 4.62
CA ARG A 66 8.18 8.68 3.26
C ARG A 66 7.01 9.24 2.47
N ALA A 67 5.87 8.56 2.45
CA ALA A 67 4.67 9.02 1.78
C ALA A 67 4.20 10.38 2.32
N ALA A 68 4.21 10.58 3.63
CA ALA A 68 3.84 11.87 4.23
C ALA A 68 4.78 13.02 3.80
N ALA A 69 6.09 12.77 3.70
CA ALA A 69 7.05 13.77 3.25
C ALA A 69 6.80 14.17 1.79
N ASP A 70 6.47 13.20 0.94
CA ASP A 70 6.18 13.44 -0.47
C ASP A 70 4.81 14.09 -0.70
N ILE A 71 3.77 13.69 0.05
CA ILE A 71 2.48 14.39 0.08
C ILE A 71 2.68 15.86 0.44
N HIS A 72 3.48 16.15 1.47
CA HIS A 72 3.77 17.52 1.89
C HIS A 72 4.50 18.32 0.81
N LYS A 73 5.46 17.69 0.12
CA LYS A 73 6.15 18.30 -1.03
C LYS A 73 5.14 18.62 -2.13
N TYR A 74 4.34 17.64 -2.54
CA TYR A 74 3.31 17.80 -3.57
C TYR A 74 2.33 18.93 -3.25
N LEU A 75 1.85 19.01 -2.00
CA LEU A 75 0.93 20.08 -1.59
C LEU A 75 1.57 21.47 -1.62
N LYS A 76 2.89 21.57 -1.53
CA LYS A 76 3.62 22.84 -1.60
C LYS A 76 3.99 23.25 -3.02
N THR A 77 4.42 22.30 -3.84
CA THR A 77 5.03 22.58 -5.15
C THR A 77 4.13 22.17 -6.33
N GLY A 78 3.11 21.33 -6.09
CA GLY A 78 2.34 20.67 -7.13
C GLY A 78 3.08 19.51 -7.82
N GLU A 79 4.29 19.17 -7.33
CA GLU A 79 5.20 18.17 -7.90
C GLU A 79 5.40 16.97 -7.00
#